data_AF-A0A839MZ63-F1
#
_entry.id   AF-A0A839MZ63-F1
#
_cell.length_a   1.000
_cell.length_b   1.000
_cell.length_c   1.000
_cell.angle_alpha   90.00
_cell.angle_beta   90.00
_cell.angle_gamma   90.00
#
_symmetry.space_group_name_H-M   'P 1'
#
loop_
_entity.id
_entity.type
_entity.pdbx_description
1 polymer ?
#
loop_
_entity_poly.entity_id
_entity_poly.type
_entity_poly.pdbx_seq_one_letter_code
_entity_poly.pdbx_strand_id
1 'polypeptide(L)'
;MAVFPDDVPVLTDGVVTVRAHRESDLPRIVEFANDPRSRAGVPLPSPYGMEQAHEFFGKVRDTWESGTHEGAWAIEVDGRWAGSISLHPRAPRTSEIGYSAHPDMRGKGVVTAAGRLLVAHAFDTLGLRTLVWRAARGNWASRRVAWALGFTLDGMWPATHHGPDGGATGTWFGHLHAGEPREPQLPWREPATLRSGRIRLRPWTAADAPDEPLDEGLTRFMLGSAPAADDFDEWLIGRRERMAGGEAIVWCIADAATDRALGGIQLFRMNLSMVRGSAMVAYWLQPSARGQGHLADALDLVVAHAFAPAGDGGLGLRRLGANVDIENLPSQRVLRSGGFRAIGTITGLPAYDDGSVSDETEFELLATDDREAQRRVAIPLPQLRTQRLVLRAWGEHDAPDTEPRPDAQAAAFMGIEPRPPAASYRSWLARERRDDLKGNSVRWCIADRETDRPLGSISIRGLGGPLRSGTVGYWLYDESRGRGVAGEALKAVVEHAFSPVGLDLLRLDAATVDGNHPSMLTLAAAGFRQYGQDHGSFTAYDGSTTDTAYFELLATEHRGEETP
;
A
#
# COMPACT_ATOMS: atom_id res chain seq x y z
N MET A 1 -12.22 62.52 -11.14
CA MET A 1 -12.16 61.05 -10.97
C MET A 1 -10.70 60.68 -11.09
N ALA A 2 -10.16 59.91 -10.14
CA ALA A 2 -8.82 59.37 -10.29
C ALA A 2 -8.82 58.48 -11.55
N VAL A 3 -7.79 58.63 -12.38
CA VAL A 3 -7.59 57.89 -13.63
C VAL A 3 -6.36 57.01 -13.40
N PHE A 4 -6.26 55.90 -14.11
CA PHE A 4 -5.09 55.02 -14.06
C PHE A 4 -3.77 55.82 -14.12
N PRO A 5 -2.80 55.56 -13.23
CA PRO A 5 -2.72 54.44 -12.29
C PRO A 5 -3.26 54.72 -10.86
N ASP A 6 -3.75 55.94 -10.57
CA ASP A 6 -4.04 56.38 -9.21
C ASP A 6 -5.30 55.74 -8.59
N ASP A 7 -6.15 55.14 -9.43
CA ASP A 7 -7.37 54.41 -9.05
C ASP A 7 -7.12 52.94 -8.72
N VAL A 8 -5.92 52.42 -9.00
CA VAL A 8 -5.55 51.04 -8.72
C VAL A 8 -5.12 50.90 -7.26
N PRO A 9 -5.76 50.02 -6.45
CA PRO A 9 -5.34 49.78 -5.07
C PRO A 9 -3.90 49.29 -4.97
N VAL A 10 -3.13 49.87 -4.06
CA VAL A 10 -1.78 49.41 -3.69
C VAL A 10 -1.88 48.57 -2.42
N LEU A 11 -1.55 47.29 -2.53
CA LEU A 11 -1.58 46.35 -1.41
C LEU A 11 -0.14 45.93 -1.10
N THR A 12 0.26 45.90 0.17
CA THR A 12 1.62 45.49 0.54
C THR A 12 1.67 44.82 1.90
N ASP A 13 2.59 43.86 2.05
CA ASP A 13 2.97 43.26 3.34
C ASP A 13 4.36 43.74 3.81
N GLY A 14 4.93 44.75 3.14
CA GLY A 14 6.27 45.29 3.38
C GLY A 14 7.39 44.59 2.59
N VAL A 15 7.14 43.41 2.03
CA VAL A 15 8.11 42.68 1.18
C VAL A 15 7.63 42.61 -0.27
N VAL A 16 6.35 42.28 -0.46
CA VAL A 16 5.69 42.22 -1.77
C VAL A 16 4.70 43.37 -1.86
N THR A 17 4.71 44.06 -2.99
CA THR A 17 3.75 45.13 -3.29
C THR A 17 2.95 44.75 -4.53
N VAL A 18 1.63 44.71 -4.41
CA VAL A 18 0.68 44.56 -5.52
C VAL A 18 0.21 45.95 -5.91
N ARG A 19 0.48 46.39 -7.14
CA ARG A 19 0.27 47.77 -7.60
C ARG A 19 -0.18 47.84 -9.06
N ALA A 20 -0.53 49.04 -9.53
CA ALA A 20 -0.69 49.30 -10.96
C ALA A 20 0.56 48.89 -11.74
N HIS A 21 0.37 48.37 -12.95
CA HIS A 21 1.45 48.19 -13.92
C HIS A 21 2.06 49.56 -14.31
N ARG A 22 3.33 49.57 -14.69
CA ARG A 22 4.08 50.75 -15.14
C ARG A 22 4.83 50.46 -16.43
N GLU A 23 5.15 51.48 -17.22
CA GLU A 23 5.99 51.32 -18.43
C GLU A 23 7.37 50.72 -18.12
N SER A 24 7.91 50.98 -16.92
CA SER A 24 9.17 50.38 -16.46
C SER A 24 9.11 48.85 -16.28
N ASP A 25 7.91 48.26 -16.23
CA ASP A 25 7.74 46.81 -16.10
C ASP A 25 7.91 46.07 -17.44
N LEU A 26 7.70 46.78 -18.56
CA LEU A 26 7.62 46.18 -19.90
C LEU A 26 8.85 45.34 -20.30
N PRO A 27 10.10 45.76 -20.05
CA PRO A 27 11.27 44.95 -20.39
C PRO A 27 11.24 43.57 -19.71
N ARG A 28 10.81 43.50 -18.44
CA ARG A 28 10.72 42.24 -17.70
C ARG A 28 9.50 41.40 -18.10
N ILE A 29 8.42 42.04 -18.57
CA ILE A 29 7.30 41.32 -19.18
C ILE A 29 7.76 40.64 -20.47
N VAL A 30 8.59 41.30 -21.29
CA VAL A 30 9.21 40.70 -22.48
C VAL A 30 10.14 39.53 -22.10
N GLU A 31 10.97 39.67 -21.06
CA GLU A 31 11.79 38.57 -20.53
C GLU A 31 10.91 37.37 -20.12
N PHE A 32 9.86 37.61 -19.34
CA PHE A 32 8.91 36.59 -18.92
C PHE A 32 8.21 35.91 -20.10
N ALA A 33 7.77 36.68 -21.10
CA ALA A 33 7.02 36.17 -22.25
C ALA A 33 7.89 35.32 -23.20
N ASN A 34 9.21 35.53 -23.19
CA ASN A 34 10.15 34.75 -23.99
C ASN A 34 10.77 33.57 -23.21
N ASP A 35 10.54 33.47 -21.90
CA ASP A 35 10.98 32.31 -21.10
C ASP A 35 10.28 31.01 -21.60
N PRO A 36 11.04 29.94 -21.91
CA PRO A 36 10.47 28.70 -22.44
C PRO A 36 9.37 28.08 -21.58
N ARG A 37 9.49 28.15 -20.24
CA ARG A 37 8.48 27.59 -19.33
C ARG A 37 7.21 28.44 -19.30
N SER A 38 7.33 29.77 -19.38
CA SER A 38 6.16 30.66 -19.46
C SER A 38 5.37 30.44 -20.76
N ARG A 39 6.08 30.28 -21.89
CA ARG A 39 5.48 30.06 -23.21
C ARG A 39 4.72 28.74 -23.31
N ALA A 40 5.18 27.71 -22.61
CA ALA A 40 4.48 26.43 -22.55
C ALA A 40 3.10 26.53 -21.84
N GLY A 41 2.93 27.51 -20.94
CA GLY A 41 1.72 27.65 -20.13
C GLY A 41 0.78 28.79 -20.55
N VAL A 42 1.22 29.72 -21.41
CA VAL A 42 0.41 30.86 -21.85
C VAL A 42 0.57 31.03 -23.37
N PRO A 43 -0.53 31.04 -24.15
CA PRO A 43 -0.48 31.30 -25.59
C PRO A 43 -0.15 32.77 -25.85
N LEU A 44 1.14 33.08 -25.89
CA LEU A 44 1.66 34.41 -26.20
C LEU A 44 2.15 34.47 -27.65
N PRO A 45 2.03 35.64 -28.31
CA PRO A 45 2.63 35.87 -29.62
C PRO A 45 4.11 35.47 -29.68
N SER A 46 4.54 35.01 -30.85
CA SER A 46 5.92 34.60 -31.09
C SER A 46 6.44 35.20 -32.40
N PRO A 47 7.49 36.04 -32.38
CA PRO A 47 8.22 36.52 -31.19
C PRO A 47 7.37 37.46 -30.32
N TYR A 48 7.71 37.57 -29.02
CA TYR A 48 7.09 38.55 -28.12
C TYR A 48 8.06 39.72 -27.90
N GLY A 49 7.70 40.91 -28.38
CA GLY A 49 8.53 42.11 -28.30
C GLY A 49 7.93 43.23 -27.46
N MET A 50 8.61 44.38 -27.46
CA MET A 50 8.14 45.59 -26.76
C MET A 50 6.77 46.06 -27.27
N GLU A 51 6.46 45.89 -28.55
CA GLU A 51 5.15 46.24 -29.11
C GLU A 51 4.02 45.46 -28.41
N GLN A 52 4.14 44.13 -28.32
CA GLN A 52 3.14 43.29 -27.63
C GLN A 52 3.05 43.61 -26.12
N ALA A 53 4.17 43.99 -25.50
CA ALA A 53 4.18 44.44 -24.10
C ALA A 53 3.40 45.76 -23.92
N HIS A 54 3.55 46.73 -24.83
CA HIS A 54 2.76 47.97 -24.83
C HIS A 54 1.27 47.70 -25.09
N GLU A 55 0.94 46.78 -26.00
CA GLU A 55 -0.45 46.36 -26.23
C GLU A 55 -1.08 45.74 -24.97
N PHE A 56 -0.34 44.87 -24.28
CA PHE A 56 -0.77 44.30 -23.00
C PHE A 56 -1.00 45.40 -21.95
N PHE A 57 -0.06 46.33 -21.82
CA PHE A 57 -0.18 47.45 -20.88
C PHE A 57 -1.37 48.36 -21.19
N GLY A 58 -1.61 48.65 -22.48
CA GLY A 58 -2.80 49.36 -22.94
C GLY A 58 -4.09 48.67 -22.50
N LYS A 59 -4.20 47.34 -22.74
CA LYS A 59 -5.36 46.55 -22.30
C LYS A 59 -5.57 46.58 -20.78
N VAL A 60 -4.48 46.54 -20.00
CA VAL A 60 -4.56 46.64 -18.53
C VAL A 60 -5.11 48.01 -18.13
N ARG A 61 -4.58 49.10 -18.68
CA ARG A 61 -5.06 50.47 -18.43
C ARG A 61 -6.53 50.61 -18.81
N ASP A 62 -6.91 50.20 -20.01
CA ASP A 62 -8.28 50.33 -20.52
C ASP A 62 -9.27 49.52 -19.65
N THR A 63 -8.84 48.38 -19.10
CA THR A 63 -9.64 47.59 -18.16
C THR A 63 -9.89 48.35 -16.85
N TRP A 64 -8.87 49.00 -16.30
CA TRP A 64 -9.01 49.82 -15.08
C TRP A 64 -9.90 51.04 -15.32
N GLU A 65 -9.71 51.74 -16.44
CA GLU A 65 -10.51 52.91 -16.82
C GLU A 65 -11.98 52.57 -17.12
N SER A 66 -12.30 51.31 -17.43
CA SER A 66 -13.69 50.84 -17.58
C SER A 66 -14.49 50.80 -16.27
N GLY A 67 -13.81 50.94 -15.11
CA GLY A 67 -14.46 50.99 -13.78
C GLY A 67 -14.87 49.63 -13.22
N THR A 68 -14.39 48.52 -13.79
CA THR A 68 -14.70 47.16 -13.31
C THR A 68 -14.00 46.82 -12.00
N HIS A 69 -12.95 47.56 -11.61
CA HIS A 69 -12.11 47.35 -10.41
C HIS A 69 -11.58 45.90 -10.22
N GLU A 70 -11.65 45.09 -11.29
CA GLU A 70 -11.23 43.69 -11.37
C GLU A 70 -10.30 43.54 -12.59
N GLY A 71 -9.07 44.03 -12.43
CA GLY A 71 -8.06 44.08 -13.49
C GLY A 71 -6.82 43.23 -13.20
N ALA A 72 -5.73 43.53 -13.90
CA ALA A 72 -4.41 42.97 -13.61
C ALA A 72 -3.56 43.97 -12.82
N TRP A 73 -2.88 43.46 -11.80
CA TRP A 73 -1.87 44.15 -11.00
C TRP A 73 -0.48 43.61 -11.30
N ALA A 74 0.51 44.49 -11.17
CA ALA A 74 1.91 44.11 -11.09
C ALA A 74 2.25 43.67 -9.66
N ILE A 75 2.97 42.56 -9.55
CA ILE A 75 3.66 42.16 -8.32
C ILE A 75 5.05 42.80 -8.36
N GLU A 76 5.42 43.54 -7.33
CA GLU A 76 6.71 44.21 -7.19
C GLU A 76 7.49 43.63 -5.99
N VAL A 77 8.78 43.38 -6.22
CA VAL A 77 9.78 43.01 -5.20
C VAL A 77 11.04 43.84 -5.48
N ASP A 78 11.56 44.52 -4.46
CA ASP A 78 12.75 45.39 -4.55
C ASP A 78 12.65 46.43 -5.70
N GLY A 79 11.47 47.04 -5.87
CA GLY A 79 11.23 48.05 -6.92
C GLY A 79 11.17 47.49 -8.35
N ARG A 80 11.19 46.16 -8.53
CA ARG A 80 11.17 45.50 -9.85
C ARG A 80 9.92 44.65 -10.03
N TRP A 81 9.44 44.60 -11.27
CA TRP A 81 8.35 43.69 -11.65
C TRP A 81 8.73 42.23 -11.44
N ALA A 82 7.95 41.52 -10.64
CA ALA A 82 8.17 40.15 -10.20
C ALA A 82 7.15 39.17 -10.80
N GLY A 83 6.09 39.66 -11.43
CA GLY A 83 5.00 38.87 -11.99
C GLY A 83 3.71 39.69 -12.07
N SER A 84 2.61 39.05 -12.50
CA SER A 84 1.29 39.67 -12.50
C SER A 84 0.31 38.83 -11.69
N ILE A 85 -0.70 39.49 -11.12
CA ILE A 85 -1.85 38.85 -10.49
C ILE A 85 -3.12 39.56 -10.92
N SER A 86 -4.21 38.84 -11.16
CA SER A 86 -5.43 39.41 -11.74
C SER A 86 -6.70 38.79 -11.16
N LEU A 87 -7.78 39.56 -11.24
CA LEU A 87 -9.15 39.07 -11.08
C LEU A 87 -9.88 39.18 -12.42
N HIS A 88 -10.64 38.16 -12.77
CA HIS A 88 -11.47 38.15 -13.97
C HIS A 88 -12.92 37.85 -13.57
N PRO A 89 -13.86 38.80 -13.71
CA PRO A 89 -15.26 38.57 -13.38
C PRO A 89 -15.82 37.36 -14.14
N ARG A 90 -16.48 36.43 -13.42
CA ARG A 90 -17.12 35.25 -14.01
C ARG A 90 -18.63 35.25 -13.81
N ALA A 91 -19.09 35.77 -12.68
CA ALA A 91 -20.50 35.92 -12.33
C ALA A 91 -20.63 37.01 -11.24
N PRO A 92 -21.85 37.46 -10.90
CA PRO A 92 -22.03 38.41 -9.80
C PRO A 92 -21.33 37.94 -8.52
N ARG A 93 -20.44 38.79 -7.98
CA ARG A 93 -19.62 38.53 -6.77
C ARG A 93 -18.74 37.28 -6.87
N THR A 94 -18.37 36.87 -8.09
CA THR A 94 -17.51 35.70 -8.35
C THR A 94 -16.48 36.02 -9.42
N SER A 95 -15.21 35.81 -9.08
CA SER A 95 -14.09 36.18 -9.97
C SER A 95 -13.05 35.06 -10.01
N GLU A 96 -12.44 34.89 -11.17
CA GLU A 96 -11.31 33.98 -11.33
C GLU A 96 -10.01 34.69 -11.00
N ILE A 97 -9.19 34.08 -10.15
CA ILE A 97 -7.84 34.57 -9.85
C ILE A 97 -6.83 33.99 -10.86
N GLY A 98 -6.04 34.86 -11.46
CA GLY A 98 -4.92 34.51 -12.34
C GLY A 98 -3.60 35.03 -11.79
N TYR A 99 -2.50 34.30 -12.00
CA TYR A 99 -1.17 34.77 -11.60
C TYR A 99 -0.04 34.20 -12.44
N SER A 100 1.05 34.95 -12.50
CA SER A 100 2.31 34.57 -13.13
C SER A 100 3.50 35.05 -12.28
N ALA A 101 4.64 34.39 -12.45
CA ALA A 101 5.90 34.77 -11.81
C ALA A 101 6.99 34.93 -12.87
N HIS A 102 7.77 36.00 -12.75
CA HIS A 102 9.00 36.15 -13.51
C HIS A 102 9.97 34.99 -13.19
N PRO A 103 10.79 34.49 -14.15
CA PRO A 103 11.65 33.32 -13.96
C PRO A 103 12.54 33.35 -12.70
N ASP A 104 13.10 34.51 -12.36
CA ASP A 104 13.96 34.69 -11.17
C ASP A 104 13.20 34.76 -9.83
N MET A 105 11.86 34.77 -9.84
CA MET A 105 11.00 34.82 -8.66
C MET A 105 10.35 33.47 -8.31
N ARG A 106 10.48 32.47 -9.19
CA ARG A 106 9.92 31.13 -8.99
C ARG A 106 10.53 30.48 -7.74
N GLY A 107 9.69 29.82 -6.93
CA GLY A 107 10.12 29.13 -5.71
C GLY A 107 10.41 30.04 -4.50
N LYS A 108 10.28 31.37 -4.63
CA LYS A 108 10.55 32.33 -3.54
C LYS A 108 9.31 32.76 -2.75
N GLY A 109 8.14 32.15 -3.00
CA GLY A 109 6.89 32.49 -2.31
C GLY A 109 6.22 33.82 -2.72
N VAL A 110 6.79 34.56 -3.68
CA VAL A 110 6.33 35.89 -4.10
C VAL A 110 4.86 35.90 -4.54
N VAL A 111 4.45 34.96 -5.40
CA VAL A 111 3.06 34.87 -5.86
C VAL A 111 2.10 34.50 -4.73
N THR A 112 2.53 33.66 -3.79
CA THR A 112 1.70 33.32 -2.63
C THR A 112 1.48 34.54 -1.73
N ALA A 113 2.52 35.35 -1.49
CA ALA A 113 2.39 36.59 -0.73
C ALA A 113 1.45 37.59 -1.42
N ALA A 114 1.64 37.84 -2.73
CA ALA A 114 0.73 38.67 -3.53
C ALA A 114 -0.71 38.14 -3.53
N GLY A 115 -0.87 36.82 -3.64
CA GLY A 115 -2.17 36.15 -3.60
C GLY A 115 -2.90 36.37 -2.28
N ARG A 116 -2.21 36.33 -1.13
CA ARG A 116 -2.83 36.60 0.18
C ARG A 116 -3.38 38.02 0.25
N LEU A 117 -2.61 38.99 -0.23
CA LEU A 117 -3.03 40.39 -0.30
C LEU A 117 -4.27 40.55 -1.18
N LEU A 118 -4.26 39.97 -2.38
CA LEU A 118 -5.38 40.08 -3.31
C LEU A 118 -6.63 39.35 -2.83
N VAL A 119 -6.49 38.15 -2.24
CA VAL A 119 -7.61 37.39 -1.65
C VAL A 119 -8.26 38.18 -0.51
N ALA A 120 -7.46 38.82 0.35
CA ALA A 120 -8.00 39.68 1.40
C ALA A 120 -8.75 40.88 0.80
N HIS A 121 -8.16 41.58 -0.16
CA HIS A 121 -8.82 42.71 -0.83
C HIS A 121 -10.12 42.30 -1.54
N ALA A 122 -10.12 41.17 -2.24
CA ALA A 122 -11.26 40.61 -2.95
C ALA A 122 -12.48 40.40 -2.03
N PHE A 123 -12.28 39.81 -0.86
CA PHE A 123 -13.37 39.54 0.07
C PHE A 123 -13.70 40.73 0.97
N ASP A 124 -12.68 41.40 1.51
CA ASP A 124 -12.84 42.37 2.59
C ASP A 124 -13.14 43.77 2.05
N THR A 125 -12.77 44.07 0.79
CA THR A 125 -12.99 45.38 0.16
C THR A 125 -13.94 45.30 -1.04
N LEU A 126 -13.70 44.40 -2.00
CA LEU A 126 -14.54 44.29 -3.20
C LEU A 126 -15.87 43.56 -2.94
N GLY A 127 -16.00 42.92 -1.77
CA GLY A 127 -17.23 42.21 -1.39
C GLY A 127 -17.52 40.99 -2.27
N LEU A 128 -16.50 40.40 -2.91
CA LEU A 128 -16.66 39.12 -3.61
C LEU A 128 -17.09 38.04 -2.62
N ARG A 129 -17.86 37.06 -3.10
CA ARG A 129 -18.32 35.92 -2.28
C ARG A 129 -17.52 34.66 -2.59
N THR A 130 -17.01 34.55 -3.81
CA THR A 130 -16.29 33.37 -4.29
C THR A 130 -15.13 33.79 -5.17
N LEU A 131 -13.96 33.23 -4.94
CA LEU A 131 -12.88 33.20 -5.92
C LEU A 131 -12.80 31.81 -6.52
N VAL A 132 -12.64 31.74 -7.84
CA VAL A 132 -12.36 30.48 -8.54
C VAL A 132 -10.93 30.51 -9.08
N TRP A 133 -10.33 29.34 -9.18
CA TRP A 133 -9.00 29.14 -9.73
C TRP A 133 -9.04 27.99 -10.72
N ARG A 134 -8.24 28.11 -11.77
CA ARG A 134 -8.01 27.01 -12.70
C ARG A 134 -6.56 26.95 -13.16
N ALA A 135 -6.09 25.75 -13.46
CA ALA A 135 -4.79 25.56 -14.06
C ALA A 135 -4.74 24.30 -14.92
N ALA A 136 -3.87 24.29 -15.92
CA ALA A 136 -3.53 23.07 -16.65
C ALA A 136 -3.07 21.98 -15.68
N ARG A 137 -3.56 20.75 -15.89
CA ARG A 137 -3.12 19.57 -15.16
C ARG A 137 -1.63 19.37 -15.38
N GLY A 138 -0.89 19.18 -14.29
CA GLY A 138 0.58 19.16 -14.29
C GLY A 138 1.24 20.50 -13.95
N ASN A 139 0.50 21.62 -13.90
CA ASN A 139 1.03 22.90 -13.40
C ASN A 139 1.07 22.93 -11.86
N TRP A 140 1.98 22.14 -11.30
CA TRP A 140 2.13 21.93 -9.85
C TRP A 140 2.45 23.22 -9.10
N ALA A 141 3.22 24.13 -9.71
CA ALA A 141 3.54 25.42 -9.10
C ALA A 141 2.27 26.26 -8.89
N SER A 142 1.39 26.32 -9.90
CA SER A 142 0.11 27.03 -9.76
C SER A 142 -0.79 26.37 -8.72
N ARG A 143 -0.91 25.04 -8.75
CA ARG A 143 -1.70 24.30 -7.75
C ARG A 143 -1.16 24.48 -6.33
N ARG A 144 0.15 24.58 -6.15
CA ARG A 144 0.77 24.83 -4.83
C ARG A 144 0.44 26.22 -4.30
N VAL A 145 0.34 27.23 -5.17
CA VAL A 145 -0.12 28.57 -4.76
C VAL A 145 -1.59 28.52 -4.33
N ALA A 146 -2.48 27.93 -5.14
CA ALA A 146 -3.90 27.79 -4.79
C ALA A 146 -4.09 27.08 -3.44
N TRP A 147 -3.38 25.96 -3.24
CA TRP A 147 -3.32 25.24 -1.96
C TRP A 147 -2.87 26.14 -0.80
N ALA A 148 -1.79 26.92 -0.99
CA ALA A 148 -1.24 27.81 0.02
C ALA A 148 -2.17 28.99 0.38
N LEU A 149 -3.07 29.36 -0.53
CA LEU A 149 -4.11 30.38 -0.32
C LEU A 149 -5.40 29.83 0.31
N GLY A 150 -5.50 28.51 0.49
CA GLY A 150 -6.66 27.84 1.07
C GLY A 150 -7.73 27.40 0.07
N PHE A 151 -7.47 27.44 -1.23
CA PHE A 151 -8.44 26.95 -2.22
C PHE A 151 -8.71 25.45 -2.06
N THR A 152 -9.99 25.10 -2.10
CA THR A 152 -10.47 23.72 -2.21
C THR A 152 -10.44 23.30 -3.68
N LEU A 153 -9.91 22.12 -3.99
CA LEU A 153 -9.93 21.56 -5.33
C LEU A 153 -11.28 20.87 -5.58
N ASP A 154 -12.02 21.34 -6.59
CA ASP A 154 -13.34 20.80 -6.98
C ASP A 154 -13.22 19.55 -7.85
N GLY A 155 -12.16 19.47 -8.65
CA GLY A 155 -11.93 18.35 -9.53
C GLY A 155 -11.06 18.70 -10.74
N MET A 156 -11.11 17.81 -11.73
CA MET A 156 -10.36 17.92 -12.97
C MET A 156 -11.26 17.55 -14.14
N TRP A 157 -11.28 18.38 -15.18
CA TRP A 157 -11.98 18.06 -16.43
C TRP A 157 -10.99 17.73 -17.53
N PRO A 158 -11.04 16.52 -18.12
CA PRO A 158 -10.09 16.10 -19.15
C PRO A 158 -10.26 16.92 -20.43
N ALA A 159 -9.17 17.12 -21.18
CA ALA A 159 -9.15 17.78 -22.49
C ALA A 159 -9.84 19.16 -22.56
N THR A 160 -9.82 19.94 -21.47
CA THR A 160 -10.43 21.28 -21.38
C THR A 160 -9.41 22.42 -21.41
N HIS A 161 -8.12 22.12 -21.25
CA HIS A 161 -7.05 23.10 -21.34
C HIS A 161 -6.38 23.00 -22.70
N HIS A 162 -6.61 23.98 -23.57
CA HIS A 162 -6.03 24.01 -24.92
C HIS A 162 -4.68 24.73 -24.91
N GLY A 163 -3.63 23.99 -25.27
CA GLY A 163 -2.29 24.52 -25.45
C GLY A 163 -2.13 25.28 -26.78
N PRO A 164 -1.04 26.05 -26.94
CA PRO A 164 -0.77 26.80 -28.16
C PRO A 164 -0.53 25.91 -29.41
N ASP A 165 -0.17 24.64 -29.19
CA ASP A 165 0.10 23.62 -30.20
C ASP A 165 -1.14 22.82 -30.63
N GLY A 166 -2.32 23.16 -30.10
CA GLY A 166 -3.57 22.44 -30.36
C GLY A 166 -3.77 21.19 -29.50
N GLY A 167 -2.82 20.85 -28.63
CA GLY A 167 -2.99 19.78 -27.64
C GLY A 167 -4.02 20.16 -26.57
N ALA A 168 -4.77 19.18 -26.06
CA ALA A 168 -5.72 19.38 -24.98
C ALA A 168 -5.30 18.59 -23.74
N THR A 169 -4.99 19.29 -22.65
CA THR A 169 -4.73 18.68 -21.33
C THR A 169 -5.93 18.86 -20.40
N GLY A 170 -5.94 18.18 -19.26
CA GLY A 170 -6.96 18.41 -18.24
C GLY A 170 -6.85 19.78 -17.59
N THR A 171 -7.95 20.33 -17.07
CA THR A 171 -7.95 21.55 -16.24
C THR A 171 -8.34 21.19 -14.81
N TRP A 172 -7.50 21.57 -13.85
CA TRP A 172 -7.88 21.60 -12.44
C TRP A 172 -8.76 22.82 -12.15
N PHE A 173 -9.81 22.62 -11.36
CA PHE A 173 -10.68 23.68 -10.88
C PHE A 173 -10.70 23.69 -9.36
N GLY A 174 -10.72 24.88 -8.77
CA GLY A 174 -10.93 25.04 -7.34
C GLY A 174 -11.62 26.35 -7.00
N HIS A 175 -12.07 26.44 -5.76
CA HIS A 175 -12.74 27.62 -5.22
C HIS A 175 -12.23 27.98 -3.83
N LEU A 176 -12.53 29.21 -3.44
CA LEU A 176 -12.41 29.70 -2.07
C LEU A 176 -13.60 30.63 -1.81
N HIS A 177 -14.38 30.37 -0.77
CA HIS A 177 -15.49 31.22 -0.37
C HIS A 177 -15.10 32.25 0.69
N ALA A 178 -15.82 33.37 0.69
CA ALA A 178 -15.74 34.34 1.77
C ALA A 178 -16.14 33.69 3.10
N GLY A 179 -15.24 33.72 4.09
CA GLY A 179 -15.45 33.13 5.42
C GLY A 179 -14.78 31.77 5.61
N GLU A 180 -14.28 31.13 4.55
CA GLU A 180 -13.46 29.93 4.66
C GLU A 180 -12.02 30.27 5.09
N PRO A 181 -11.29 29.33 5.72
CA PRO A 181 -9.93 29.58 6.15
C PRO A 181 -9.01 29.85 4.95
N ARG A 182 -8.22 30.92 5.02
CA ARG A 182 -7.27 31.36 3.97
C ARG A 182 -5.90 30.68 4.13
N GLU A 183 -5.91 29.40 4.48
CA GLU A 183 -4.73 28.58 4.77
C GLU A 183 -4.93 27.13 4.29
N PRO A 184 -3.85 26.36 4.06
CA PRO A 184 -3.94 24.96 3.69
C PRO A 184 -4.82 24.12 4.61
N GLN A 185 -5.88 23.50 4.05
CA GLN A 185 -6.77 22.62 4.80
C GLN A 185 -6.26 21.19 4.96
N LEU A 186 -5.45 20.73 4.00
CA LEU A 186 -4.82 19.42 4.01
C LEU A 186 -3.31 19.58 3.79
N PRO A 187 -2.47 18.72 4.37
CA PRO A 187 -1.03 18.78 4.18
C PRO A 187 -0.67 18.45 2.73
N TRP A 188 0.19 19.25 2.12
CA TRP A 188 0.85 18.84 0.88
C TRP A 188 1.92 17.80 1.21
N ARG A 189 1.71 16.57 0.75
CA ARG A 189 2.61 15.46 1.06
C ARG A 189 3.74 15.36 0.04
N GLU A 190 4.94 15.10 0.54
CA GLU A 190 6.11 14.78 -0.26
C GLU A 190 6.81 13.58 0.37
N PRO A 191 7.22 12.57 -0.42
CA PRO A 191 7.84 11.37 0.11
C PRO A 191 9.26 11.67 0.58
N ALA A 192 9.51 11.49 1.88
CA ALA A 192 10.85 11.56 2.45
C ALA A 192 11.76 10.49 1.82
N THR A 193 13.05 10.77 1.69
CA THR A 193 14.02 9.73 1.29
C THR A 193 14.35 8.85 2.50
N LEU A 194 14.07 7.56 2.42
CA LEU A 194 14.40 6.55 3.45
C LEU A 194 15.37 5.52 2.85
N ARG A 195 16.23 4.89 3.65
CA ARG A 195 17.31 4.03 3.15
C ARG A 195 17.53 2.80 4.03
N SER A 196 17.79 1.66 3.41
CA SER A 196 18.39 0.46 4.01
C SER A 196 19.70 0.11 3.29
N GLY A 197 20.31 -1.03 3.63
CA GLY A 197 21.47 -1.54 2.89
C GLY A 197 21.14 -2.01 1.46
N ARG A 198 19.90 -2.41 1.18
CA ARG A 198 19.49 -2.94 -0.14
C ARG A 198 18.71 -1.96 -0.99
N ILE A 199 17.94 -1.07 -0.36
CA ILE A 199 17.01 -0.18 -1.09
C ILE A 199 17.08 1.27 -0.61
N ARG A 200 16.56 2.15 -1.46
CA ARG A 200 16.19 3.52 -1.15
C ARG A 200 14.71 3.72 -1.47
N LEU A 201 13.95 4.26 -0.51
CA LEU A 201 12.64 4.81 -0.79
C LEU A 201 12.80 6.28 -1.16
N ARG A 202 12.28 6.70 -2.31
CA ARG A 202 12.43 8.07 -2.83
C ARG A 202 11.22 8.52 -3.65
N PRO A 203 11.10 9.83 -3.97
CA PRO A 203 10.10 10.28 -4.94
C PRO A 203 10.24 9.58 -6.30
N TRP A 204 9.10 9.36 -6.97
CA TRP A 204 9.05 8.93 -8.37
C TRP A 204 9.40 10.08 -9.33
N THR A 205 10.11 9.74 -10.40
CA THR A 205 10.56 10.62 -11.47
C THR A 205 10.10 10.08 -12.83
N ALA A 206 10.15 10.90 -13.87
CA ALA A 206 9.78 10.49 -15.24
C ALA A 206 10.73 9.41 -15.81
N ALA A 207 11.92 9.22 -15.22
CA ALA A 207 12.89 8.22 -15.65
C ALA A 207 12.61 6.81 -15.08
N ASP A 208 11.62 6.68 -14.19
CA ASP A 208 11.31 5.44 -13.47
C ASP A 208 10.24 4.59 -14.17
N ALA A 209 9.94 4.89 -15.44
CA ALA A 209 9.00 4.10 -16.22
C ALA A 209 9.45 2.62 -16.21
N PRO A 210 8.54 1.68 -15.93
CA PRO A 210 8.91 0.27 -15.87
C PRO A 210 9.39 -0.22 -17.24
N ASP A 211 10.43 -1.02 -17.22
CA ASP A 211 11.04 -1.70 -18.37
C ASP A 211 10.45 -3.11 -18.60
N GLU A 212 9.82 -3.68 -17.59
CA GLU A 212 9.16 -4.99 -17.62
C GLU A 212 7.63 -4.85 -17.74
N PRO A 213 6.96 -5.72 -18.52
CA PRO A 213 5.50 -5.75 -18.57
C PRO A 213 4.90 -6.20 -17.24
N LEU A 214 3.64 -5.83 -17.00
CA LEU A 214 2.88 -6.33 -15.86
C LEU A 214 2.64 -7.84 -16.02
N ASP A 215 2.94 -8.61 -14.98
CA ASP A 215 2.65 -10.04 -14.93
C ASP A 215 1.24 -10.30 -14.36
N GLU A 216 0.78 -11.56 -14.43
CA GLU A 216 -0.53 -11.95 -13.93
C GLU A 216 -0.75 -11.53 -12.46
N GLY A 217 0.28 -11.62 -11.63
CA GLY A 217 0.21 -11.21 -10.23
C GLY A 217 -0.05 -9.71 -10.05
N LEU A 218 0.59 -8.85 -10.83
CA LEU A 218 0.33 -7.40 -10.79
C LEU A 218 -1.02 -7.05 -11.39
N THR A 219 -1.35 -7.62 -12.55
CA THR A 219 -2.64 -7.38 -13.22
C THR A 219 -3.80 -7.77 -12.33
N ARG A 220 -3.68 -8.91 -11.66
CA ARG A 220 -4.70 -9.40 -10.73
C ARG A 220 -4.72 -8.62 -9.43
N PHE A 221 -3.63 -8.62 -8.67
CA PHE A 221 -3.67 -8.15 -7.28
C PHE A 221 -3.42 -6.65 -7.11
N MET A 222 -2.98 -5.94 -8.15
CA MET A 222 -2.62 -4.52 -8.09
C MET A 222 -3.37 -3.68 -9.14
N LEU A 223 -4.65 -4.01 -9.38
CA LEU A 223 -5.58 -3.31 -10.28
C LEU A 223 -5.40 -1.78 -10.23
N GLY A 224 -4.81 -1.20 -11.28
CA GLY A 224 -4.58 0.24 -11.44
C GLY A 224 -3.59 0.90 -10.46
N SER A 225 -2.85 0.11 -9.68
CA SER A 225 -1.86 0.61 -8.71
C SER A 225 -0.43 0.56 -9.22
N ALA A 226 -0.07 -0.46 -10.01
CA ALA A 226 1.20 -0.52 -10.73
C ALA A 226 1.02 0.03 -12.16
N PRO A 227 1.91 0.92 -12.64
CA PRO A 227 1.86 1.43 -14.01
C PRO A 227 2.43 0.43 -15.00
N ALA A 228 1.96 0.51 -16.25
CA ALA A 228 2.67 0.02 -17.42
C ALA A 228 3.59 1.13 -17.97
N ALA A 229 4.42 0.79 -18.96
CA ALA A 229 5.37 1.76 -19.53
C ALA A 229 4.66 2.89 -20.30
N ASP A 230 3.56 2.58 -20.97
CA ASP A 230 2.79 3.47 -21.85
C ASP A 230 1.84 4.41 -21.09
N ASP A 231 1.41 4.05 -19.88
CA ASP A 231 0.57 4.89 -19.01
C ASP A 231 1.33 5.57 -17.86
N PHE A 232 2.66 5.38 -17.77
CA PHE A 232 3.46 5.79 -16.62
C PHE A 232 3.38 7.30 -16.30
N ASP A 233 3.42 8.18 -17.31
CA ASP A 233 3.35 9.62 -17.10
C ASP A 233 2.00 10.06 -16.51
N GLU A 234 0.91 9.47 -17.01
CA GLU A 234 -0.45 9.70 -16.51
C GLU A 234 -0.61 9.16 -15.09
N TRP A 235 -0.10 7.95 -14.84
CA TRP A 235 -0.04 7.35 -13.52
C TRP A 235 0.75 8.24 -12.53
N LEU A 236 1.91 8.76 -12.93
CA LEU A 236 2.78 9.59 -12.10
C LEU A 236 2.11 10.91 -11.74
N ILE A 237 1.41 11.54 -12.68
CA ILE A 237 0.57 12.72 -12.40
C ILE A 237 -0.46 12.35 -11.35
N GLY A 238 -1.22 11.27 -11.53
CA GLY A 238 -2.23 10.81 -10.57
C GLY A 238 -1.69 10.60 -9.15
N ARG A 239 -0.49 10.00 -9.00
CA ARG A 239 0.15 9.85 -7.68
C ARG A 239 0.51 11.19 -7.05
N ARG A 240 1.02 12.14 -7.84
CA ARG A 240 1.29 13.50 -7.36
C ARG A 240 0.02 14.26 -6.99
N GLU A 241 -1.11 14.01 -7.69
CA GLU A 241 -2.40 14.62 -7.36
C GLU A 241 -2.90 14.15 -5.98
N ARG A 242 -2.77 12.85 -5.70
CA ARG A 242 -3.09 12.23 -4.41
C ARG A 242 -2.24 12.78 -3.27
N MET A 243 -0.92 12.92 -3.49
CA MET A 243 0.00 13.51 -2.51
C MET A 243 -0.29 15.01 -2.26
N ALA A 244 -0.55 15.77 -3.33
CA ALA A 244 -0.92 17.18 -3.22
C ALA A 244 -2.25 17.40 -2.48
N GLY A 245 -3.18 16.43 -2.57
CA GLY A 245 -4.43 16.42 -1.81
C GLY A 245 -4.33 15.86 -0.39
N GLY A 246 -3.12 15.53 0.09
CA GLY A 246 -2.91 14.99 1.42
C GLY A 246 -3.42 13.55 1.62
N GLU A 247 -3.88 12.88 0.57
CA GLU A 247 -4.56 11.59 0.63
C GLU A 247 -3.58 10.42 0.73
N ALA A 248 -2.40 10.55 0.14
CA ALA A 248 -1.38 9.51 0.14
C ALA A 248 0.05 10.07 0.23
N ILE A 249 1.00 9.18 0.52
CA ILE A 249 2.43 9.35 0.26
C ILE A 249 2.87 8.13 -0.53
N VAL A 250 3.48 8.35 -1.70
CA VAL A 250 3.85 7.29 -2.64
C VAL A 250 5.35 7.32 -2.87
N TRP A 251 6.03 6.23 -2.51
CA TRP A 251 7.46 6.05 -2.71
C TRP A 251 7.76 5.11 -3.87
N CYS A 252 8.82 5.40 -4.59
CA CYS A 252 9.52 4.45 -5.43
C CYS A 252 10.45 3.63 -4.53
N ILE A 253 10.37 2.31 -4.63
CA ILE A 253 11.37 1.39 -4.09
C ILE A 253 12.47 1.31 -5.13
N ALA A 254 13.62 1.93 -4.88
CA ALA A 254 14.76 1.91 -5.77
C ALA A 254 15.89 1.04 -5.19
N ASP A 255 16.62 0.36 -6.06
CA ASP A 255 17.85 -0.35 -5.68
C ASP A 255 18.89 0.64 -5.11
N ALA A 256 19.51 0.31 -3.98
CA ALA A 256 20.41 1.25 -3.30
C ALA A 256 21.70 1.55 -4.09
N ALA A 257 22.16 0.62 -4.93
CA ALA A 257 23.43 0.75 -5.65
C ALA A 257 23.25 1.40 -7.03
N THR A 258 22.15 1.09 -7.71
CA THR A 258 21.91 1.49 -9.11
C THR A 258 20.83 2.56 -9.26
N ASP A 259 20.03 2.83 -8.21
CA ASP A 259 18.85 3.70 -8.21
C ASP A 259 17.73 3.26 -9.19
N ARG A 260 17.85 2.04 -9.75
CA ARG A 260 16.83 1.44 -10.61
C ARG A 260 15.53 1.28 -9.82
N ALA A 261 14.41 1.73 -10.40
CA ALA A 261 13.09 1.51 -9.82
C ALA A 261 12.75 0.02 -9.83
N LEU A 262 12.37 -0.51 -8.66
CA LEU A 262 12.04 -1.93 -8.45
C LEU A 262 10.54 -2.15 -8.21
N GLY A 263 9.82 -1.11 -7.83
CA GLY A 263 8.40 -1.15 -7.50
C GLY A 263 7.96 0.05 -6.66
N GLY A 264 6.78 -0.06 -6.03
CA GLY A 264 6.19 1.02 -5.26
C GLY A 264 5.71 0.57 -3.89
N ILE A 265 5.77 1.49 -2.92
CA ILE A 265 5.08 1.36 -1.62
C ILE A 265 4.41 2.69 -1.30
N GLN A 266 3.21 2.64 -0.74
CA GLN A 266 2.43 3.84 -0.44
C GLN A 266 1.67 3.70 0.88
N LEU A 267 1.50 4.84 1.54
CA LEU A 267 0.51 5.06 2.58
C LEU A 267 -0.64 5.86 1.99
N PHE A 268 -1.89 5.47 2.22
CA PHE A 268 -3.07 6.13 1.63
C PHE A 268 -4.27 6.18 2.59
N ARG A 269 -5.35 6.85 2.18
CA ARG A 269 -6.52 7.22 3.02
C ARG A 269 -6.17 8.12 4.22
N MET A 270 -5.19 9.01 4.04
CA MET A 270 -4.65 9.86 5.11
C MET A 270 -5.42 11.17 5.33
N ASN A 271 -6.28 11.57 4.39
CA ASN A 271 -7.03 12.83 4.43
C ASN A 271 -8.46 12.68 4.96
N LEU A 272 -8.84 11.49 5.43
CA LEU A 272 -10.19 11.21 5.94
C LEU A 272 -10.27 11.55 7.43
N SER A 273 -11.19 12.45 7.78
CA SER A 273 -11.36 12.96 9.16
C SER A 273 -11.74 11.87 10.17
N MET A 274 -12.50 10.85 9.75
CA MET A 274 -12.98 9.76 10.60
C MET A 274 -11.85 8.81 11.04
N VAL A 275 -10.75 8.74 10.29
CA VAL A 275 -9.63 7.80 10.55
C VAL A 275 -8.31 8.52 10.81
N ARG A 276 -8.35 9.76 11.31
CA ARG A 276 -7.16 10.55 11.65
C ARG A 276 -6.14 9.73 12.47
N GLY A 277 -4.87 9.87 12.09
CA GLY A 277 -3.77 9.10 12.66
C GLY A 277 -3.68 7.66 12.15
N SER A 278 -4.46 7.28 11.14
CA SER A 278 -4.36 5.97 10.49
C SER A 278 -4.00 6.12 9.01
N ALA A 279 -3.37 5.10 8.45
CA ALA A 279 -3.19 4.96 7.01
C ALA A 279 -3.33 3.50 6.59
N MET A 280 -3.62 3.28 5.31
CA MET A 280 -3.51 1.97 4.69
C MET A 280 -2.16 1.85 3.99
N VAL A 281 -1.51 0.68 4.06
CA VAL A 281 -0.31 0.36 3.28
C VAL A 281 -0.68 -0.48 2.05
N ALA A 282 -0.09 -0.13 0.92
CA ALA A 282 -0.13 -0.94 -0.30
C ALA A 282 1.25 -0.90 -0.97
N TYR A 283 1.61 -1.98 -1.66
CA TYR A 283 2.92 -2.11 -2.27
C TYR A 283 2.89 -3.09 -3.44
N TRP A 284 3.92 -3.02 -4.27
CA TRP A 284 4.14 -3.94 -5.37
C TRP A 284 5.62 -3.92 -5.80
N LEU A 285 6.05 -4.99 -6.47
CA LEU A 285 7.39 -5.10 -7.06
C LEU A 285 7.28 -5.64 -8.49
N GLN A 286 8.17 -5.16 -9.37
CA GLN A 286 8.43 -5.76 -10.67
C GLN A 286 8.81 -7.25 -10.51
N PRO A 287 8.47 -8.13 -11.47
CA PRO A 287 8.77 -9.55 -11.41
C PRO A 287 10.25 -9.85 -11.07
N SER A 288 11.20 -9.17 -11.73
CA SER A 288 12.63 -9.37 -11.49
C SER A 288 13.11 -9.03 -10.08
N ALA A 289 12.38 -8.17 -9.35
CA ALA A 289 12.79 -7.64 -8.05
C ALA A 289 12.27 -8.48 -6.86
N ARG A 290 11.46 -9.52 -7.10
CA ARG A 290 10.83 -10.34 -6.05
C ARG A 290 11.79 -11.37 -5.46
N GLY A 291 11.49 -11.86 -4.26
CA GLY A 291 12.26 -12.91 -3.59
C GLY A 291 13.61 -12.47 -2.98
N GLN A 292 13.99 -11.19 -3.11
CA GLN A 292 15.30 -10.68 -2.68
C GLN A 292 15.26 -9.87 -1.36
N GLY A 293 14.08 -9.78 -0.73
CA GLY A 293 13.87 -9.09 0.54
C GLY A 293 13.63 -7.57 0.43
N HIS A 294 13.64 -6.99 -0.77
CA HIS A 294 13.41 -5.55 -1.00
C HIS A 294 12.12 -5.03 -0.35
N LEU A 295 11.04 -5.79 -0.44
CA LEU A 295 9.75 -5.37 0.09
C LEU A 295 9.68 -5.43 1.62
N ALA A 296 10.39 -6.37 2.25
CA ALA A 296 10.48 -6.45 3.71
C ALA A 296 11.23 -5.21 4.25
N ASP A 297 12.37 -4.88 3.64
CA ASP A 297 13.12 -3.65 3.97
C ASP A 297 12.27 -2.39 3.75
N ALA A 298 11.51 -2.32 2.65
CA ALA A 298 10.63 -1.18 2.34
C ALA A 298 9.53 -1.03 3.40
N LEU A 299 8.88 -2.14 3.79
CA LEU A 299 7.85 -2.14 4.81
C LEU A 299 8.42 -1.73 6.17
N ASP A 300 9.60 -2.22 6.55
CA ASP A 300 10.28 -1.82 7.79
C ASP A 300 10.55 -0.31 7.84
N LEU A 301 11.07 0.27 6.75
CA LEU A 301 11.32 1.72 6.66
C LEU A 301 10.02 2.54 6.75
N VAL A 302 8.97 2.13 6.04
CA VAL A 302 7.68 2.83 6.05
C VAL A 302 7.01 2.73 7.42
N VAL A 303 7.04 1.58 8.08
CA VAL A 303 6.49 1.41 9.44
C VAL A 303 7.22 2.31 10.44
N ALA A 304 8.56 2.33 10.40
CA ALA A 304 9.36 3.19 11.27
C ALA A 304 9.02 4.68 11.06
N HIS A 305 8.97 5.13 9.79
CA HIS A 305 8.63 6.52 9.46
C HIS A 305 7.17 6.86 9.83
N ALA A 306 6.24 5.93 9.64
CA ALA A 306 4.83 6.11 9.93
C ALA A 306 4.57 6.39 11.42
N PHE A 307 5.19 5.62 12.31
CA PHE A 307 4.96 5.73 13.76
C PHE A 307 5.90 6.69 14.47
N ALA A 308 7.04 7.06 13.86
CA ALA A 308 7.92 8.08 14.40
C ALA A 308 7.16 9.40 14.65
N PRO A 309 7.43 10.13 15.74
CA PRO A 309 6.78 11.41 16.02
C PRO A 309 6.95 12.41 14.88
N ALA A 310 5.92 13.23 14.64
CA ALA A 310 5.97 14.24 13.58
C ALA A 310 7.09 15.28 13.79
N GLY A 311 7.44 15.57 15.05
CA GLY A 311 8.55 16.47 15.39
C GLY A 311 9.94 15.95 15.00
N ASP A 312 10.09 14.62 14.87
CA ASP A 312 11.34 13.96 14.53
C ASP A 312 11.42 13.61 13.03
N GLY A 313 10.51 14.17 12.22
CA GLY A 313 10.42 13.90 10.79
C GLY A 313 9.63 12.64 10.43
N GLY A 314 8.92 12.03 11.39
CA GLY A 314 7.95 10.96 11.15
C GLY A 314 6.55 11.47 10.78
N LEU A 315 5.57 10.56 10.75
CA LEU A 315 4.16 10.91 10.46
C LEU A 315 3.27 10.94 11.70
N GLY A 316 3.72 10.41 12.84
CA GLY A 316 2.94 10.34 14.08
C GLY A 316 1.65 9.53 13.95
N LEU A 317 1.61 8.55 13.05
CA LEU A 317 0.47 7.66 12.91
C LEU A 317 0.39 6.71 14.12
N ARG A 318 -0.81 6.26 14.42
CA ARG A 318 -1.15 5.35 15.52
C ARG A 318 -1.58 3.97 15.02
N ARG A 319 -1.94 3.86 13.73
CA ARG A 319 -2.37 2.60 13.10
C ARG A 319 -2.00 2.55 11.62
N LEU A 320 -1.55 1.37 11.18
CA LEU A 320 -1.48 0.99 9.77
C LEU A 320 -2.44 -0.18 9.52
N GLY A 321 -3.21 -0.10 8.45
CA GLY A 321 -4.03 -1.21 7.94
C GLY A 321 -3.50 -1.72 6.61
N ALA A 322 -3.81 -2.96 6.26
CA ALA A 322 -3.56 -3.51 4.93
C ALA A 322 -4.66 -4.49 4.56
N ASN A 323 -4.96 -4.54 3.27
CA ASN A 323 -6.04 -5.31 2.70
C ASN A 323 -5.43 -6.16 1.59
N VAL A 324 -5.57 -7.47 1.68
CA VAL A 324 -4.87 -8.39 0.78
C VAL A 324 -5.82 -9.48 0.33
N ASP A 325 -5.93 -9.66 -0.98
CA ASP A 325 -6.64 -10.79 -1.54
C ASP A 325 -6.18 -12.11 -0.88
N ILE A 326 -7.16 -12.95 -0.51
CA ILE A 326 -6.93 -14.16 0.27
C ILE A 326 -6.02 -15.19 -0.45
N GLU A 327 -5.91 -15.12 -1.78
CA GLU A 327 -5.03 -15.94 -2.61
C GLU A 327 -3.62 -15.34 -2.77
N ASN A 328 -3.42 -14.05 -2.45
CA ASN A 328 -2.11 -13.40 -2.51
C ASN A 328 -1.23 -13.75 -1.29
N LEU A 329 -0.82 -15.02 -1.22
CA LEU A 329 0.04 -15.57 -0.16
C LEU A 329 1.38 -14.83 0.00
N PRO A 330 2.07 -14.39 -1.09
CA PRO A 330 3.30 -13.62 -0.94
C PRO A 330 3.09 -12.31 -0.15
N SER A 331 2.03 -11.57 -0.43
CA SER A 331 1.73 -10.32 0.28
C SER A 331 1.35 -10.58 1.75
N GLN A 332 0.54 -11.61 2.01
CA GLN A 332 0.22 -12.02 3.40
C GLN A 332 1.49 -12.40 4.18
N ARG A 333 2.44 -13.09 3.55
CA ARG A 333 3.73 -13.43 4.16
C ARG A 333 4.53 -12.18 4.53
N VAL A 334 4.59 -11.20 3.63
CA VAL A 334 5.28 -9.92 3.86
C VAL A 334 4.69 -9.20 5.08
N LEU A 335 3.36 -9.02 5.13
CA LEU A 335 2.70 -8.35 6.25
C LEU A 335 2.96 -9.05 7.59
N ARG A 336 2.81 -10.38 7.64
CA ARG A 336 3.08 -11.18 8.84
C ARG A 336 4.53 -11.10 9.30
N SER A 337 5.48 -11.15 8.36
CA SER A 337 6.90 -10.98 8.67
C SER A 337 7.23 -9.54 9.13
N GLY A 338 6.44 -8.57 8.69
CA GLY A 338 6.50 -7.17 9.12
C GLY A 338 5.79 -6.87 10.44
N GLY A 339 5.20 -7.88 11.10
CA GLY A 339 4.53 -7.77 12.41
C GLY A 339 3.03 -7.45 12.36
N PHE A 340 2.42 -7.35 11.17
CA PHE A 340 0.99 -7.10 11.05
C PHE A 340 0.18 -8.33 11.46
N ARG A 341 -0.90 -8.09 12.22
CA ARG A 341 -1.85 -9.11 12.65
C ARG A 341 -3.00 -9.19 11.65
N ALA A 342 -3.38 -10.40 11.25
CA ALA A 342 -4.63 -10.61 10.51
C ALA A 342 -5.81 -10.53 11.49
N ILE A 343 -6.80 -9.70 11.20
CA ILE A 343 -7.91 -9.39 12.12
C ILE A 343 -9.29 -9.78 11.60
N GLY A 344 -9.40 -10.09 10.30
CA GLY A 344 -10.67 -10.50 9.72
C GLY A 344 -10.56 -10.91 8.27
N THR A 345 -11.69 -11.42 7.76
CA THR A 345 -11.89 -11.69 6.34
C THR A 345 -13.10 -10.89 5.86
N ILE A 346 -12.95 -10.20 4.74
CA ILE A 346 -14.04 -9.53 4.03
C ILE A 346 -14.40 -10.40 2.83
N THR A 347 -15.64 -10.90 2.79
CA THR A 347 -16.09 -11.84 1.77
C THR A 347 -16.53 -11.13 0.49
N GLY A 348 -16.08 -11.60 -0.67
CA GLY A 348 -16.54 -11.14 -1.99
C GLY A 348 -16.23 -9.67 -2.31
N LEU A 349 -15.18 -9.07 -1.70
CA LEU A 349 -14.88 -7.65 -1.87
C LEU A 349 -14.10 -7.35 -3.17
N PRO A 350 -12.95 -7.99 -3.45
CA PRO A 350 -12.27 -7.79 -4.72
C PRO A 350 -13.12 -8.41 -5.84
N ALA A 351 -13.47 -7.59 -6.82
CA ALA A 351 -14.05 -8.03 -8.08
C ALA A 351 -13.03 -7.80 -9.20
N TYR A 352 -12.85 -8.82 -10.03
CA TYR A 352 -11.89 -8.82 -11.14
C TYR A 352 -12.60 -8.55 -12.47
N ASP A 353 -11.83 -8.18 -13.49
CA ASP A 353 -12.37 -7.83 -14.82
C ASP A 353 -13.11 -8.99 -15.50
N ASP A 354 -12.81 -10.24 -15.12
CA ASP A 354 -13.50 -11.45 -15.58
C ASP A 354 -14.84 -11.71 -14.85
N GLY A 355 -15.22 -10.82 -13.93
CA GLY A 355 -16.43 -10.93 -13.10
C GLY A 355 -16.28 -11.86 -11.90
N SER A 356 -15.11 -12.50 -11.71
CA SER A 356 -14.85 -13.29 -10.51
C SER A 356 -14.71 -12.39 -9.29
N VAL A 357 -15.08 -12.93 -8.13
CA VAL A 357 -14.87 -12.29 -6.83
C VAL A 357 -13.99 -13.15 -5.96
N SER A 358 -13.30 -12.51 -5.02
CA SER A 358 -12.47 -13.19 -4.03
C SER A 358 -12.78 -12.66 -2.62
N ASP A 359 -12.15 -13.27 -1.63
CA ASP A 359 -12.17 -12.76 -0.26
C ASP A 359 -10.89 -11.97 0.01
N GLU A 360 -10.93 -11.11 1.01
CA GLU A 360 -9.81 -10.29 1.42
C GLU A 360 -9.48 -10.54 2.89
N THR A 361 -8.20 -10.71 3.20
CA THR A 361 -7.73 -10.72 4.59
C THR A 361 -7.38 -9.30 5.00
N GLU A 362 -8.00 -8.83 6.08
CA GLU A 362 -7.66 -7.55 6.71
C GLU A 362 -6.52 -7.73 7.71
N PHE A 363 -5.54 -6.84 7.62
CA PHE A 363 -4.39 -6.77 8.49
C PHE A 363 -4.29 -5.42 9.21
N GLU A 364 -3.74 -5.43 10.41
CA GLU A 364 -3.41 -4.23 11.15
C GLU A 364 -2.05 -4.29 11.86
N LEU A 365 -1.50 -3.12 12.12
CA LEU A 365 -0.38 -2.91 13.03
C LEU A 365 -0.62 -1.61 13.80
N LEU A 366 -0.55 -1.65 15.12
CA LEU A 366 -0.69 -0.48 15.99
C LEU A 366 0.68 0.04 16.41
N ALA A 367 0.78 1.35 16.64
CA ALA A 367 2.01 1.94 17.16
C ALA A 367 2.39 1.43 18.57
N THR A 368 1.42 0.88 19.31
CA THR A 368 1.58 0.31 20.66
C THR A 368 1.89 -1.18 20.66
N ASP A 369 1.85 -1.84 19.50
CA ASP A 369 2.09 -3.27 19.40
C ASP A 369 3.57 -3.60 19.66
N ASP A 370 3.84 -4.73 20.32
CA ASP A 370 5.17 -5.34 20.30
C ASP A 370 5.39 -5.99 18.93
N ARG A 371 5.86 -5.17 18.00
CA ARG A 371 6.04 -5.55 16.61
C ARG A 371 6.94 -6.76 16.43
N GLU A 372 8.03 -6.86 17.19
CA GLU A 372 9.00 -7.95 17.08
C GLU A 372 8.41 -9.27 17.60
N ALA A 373 7.73 -9.25 18.75
CA ALA A 373 7.03 -10.43 19.26
C ALA A 373 5.86 -10.88 18.36
N GLN A 374 5.30 -9.98 17.55
CA GLN A 374 4.22 -10.27 16.60
C GLN A 374 4.69 -10.82 15.26
N ARG A 375 5.97 -10.65 14.89
CA ARG A 375 6.45 -11.15 13.60
C ARG A 375 6.21 -12.65 13.49
N ARG A 376 5.69 -13.08 12.34
CA ARG A 376 5.52 -14.49 12.00
C ARG A 376 6.21 -14.77 10.68
N VAL A 377 7.05 -15.80 10.70
CA VAL A 377 7.72 -16.32 9.51
C VAL A 377 7.20 -17.73 9.29
N ALA A 378 6.77 -18.03 8.07
CA ALA A 378 6.36 -19.38 7.72
C ALA A 378 7.54 -20.33 7.96
N ILE A 379 7.29 -21.44 8.65
CA ILE A 379 8.32 -22.43 8.92
C ILE A 379 8.63 -23.14 7.59
N PRO A 380 9.90 -23.15 7.13
CA PRO A 380 10.26 -23.88 5.92
C PRO A 380 9.88 -25.35 6.08
N LEU A 381 9.15 -25.90 5.11
CA LEU A 381 8.76 -27.30 5.11
C LEU A 381 9.83 -28.14 4.39
N PRO A 382 10.65 -28.93 5.12
CA PRO A 382 11.65 -29.76 4.47
C PRO A 382 11.00 -30.98 3.79
N GLN A 383 11.66 -31.50 2.75
CA GLN A 383 11.34 -32.83 2.23
C GLN A 383 12.06 -33.89 3.07
N LEU A 384 11.33 -34.79 3.72
CA LEU A 384 11.91 -35.92 4.45
C LEU A 384 11.77 -37.19 3.61
N ARG A 385 12.83 -37.99 3.51
CA ARG A 385 12.85 -39.23 2.73
C ARG A 385 13.10 -40.41 3.65
N THR A 386 12.24 -41.41 3.56
CA THR A 386 12.38 -42.67 4.29
C THR A 386 12.65 -43.81 3.31
N GLN A 387 12.58 -45.06 3.77
CA GLN A 387 12.75 -46.21 2.89
C GLN A 387 11.68 -46.25 1.80
N ARG A 388 10.40 -46.06 2.16
CA ARG A 388 9.26 -46.17 1.24
C ARG A 388 8.52 -44.86 0.96
N LEU A 389 8.79 -43.81 1.75
CA LEU A 389 7.99 -42.59 1.74
C LEU A 389 8.82 -41.36 1.40
N VAL A 390 8.13 -40.37 0.86
CA VAL A 390 8.59 -38.99 0.74
C VAL A 390 7.56 -38.11 1.42
N LEU A 391 7.98 -37.40 2.46
CA LEU A 391 7.16 -36.40 3.15
C LEU A 391 7.46 -35.06 2.51
N ARG A 392 6.49 -34.45 1.84
CA ARG A 392 6.66 -33.20 1.07
C ARG A 392 5.47 -32.26 1.22
N ALA A 393 5.57 -31.06 0.66
CA ALA A 393 4.43 -30.16 0.54
C ALA A 393 3.31 -30.79 -0.29
N TRP A 394 2.07 -30.44 0.03
CA TRP A 394 0.90 -30.72 -0.81
C TRP A 394 0.93 -29.82 -2.07
N GLY A 395 0.66 -30.42 -3.23
CA GLY A 395 0.63 -29.77 -4.53
C GLY A 395 -0.72 -29.90 -5.23
N GLU A 396 -0.94 -29.12 -6.29
CA GLU A 396 -2.18 -29.23 -7.08
C GLU A 396 -2.36 -30.60 -7.74
N HIS A 397 -1.24 -31.28 -8.02
CA HIS A 397 -1.21 -32.63 -8.60
C HIS A 397 -1.62 -33.74 -7.61
N ASP A 398 -1.74 -33.43 -6.32
CA ASP A 398 -2.25 -34.37 -5.31
C ASP A 398 -3.79 -34.41 -5.25
N ALA A 399 -4.47 -33.63 -6.11
CA ALA A 399 -5.92 -33.64 -6.20
C ALA A 399 -6.43 -35.06 -6.51
N PRO A 400 -7.46 -35.56 -5.79
CA PRO A 400 -8.07 -36.84 -6.14
C PRO A 400 -8.67 -36.82 -7.54
N ASP A 401 -8.45 -37.88 -8.33
CA ASP A 401 -9.04 -38.02 -9.68
C ASP A 401 -10.57 -38.13 -9.65
N THR A 402 -11.10 -38.72 -8.58
CA THR A 402 -12.54 -38.90 -8.36
C THR A 402 -12.89 -38.54 -6.93
N GLU A 403 -14.17 -38.26 -6.69
CA GLU A 403 -14.64 -38.00 -5.33
C GLU A 403 -14.30 -39.19 -4.41
N PRO A 404 -13.62 -38.94 -3.28
CA PRO A 404 -13.27 -40.00 -2.36
C PRO A 404 -14.54 -40.62 -1.77
N ARG A 405 -14.49 -41.93 -1.54
CA ARG A 405 -15.58 -42.61 -0.82
C ARG A 405 -15.58 -42.17 0.65
N PRO A 406 -16.77 -42.02 1.27
CA PRO A 406 -16.87 -41.76 2.70
C PRO A 406 -16.12 -42.81 3.51
N ASP A 407 -15.36 -42.34 4.49
CA ASP A 407 -14.49 -43.17 5.30
C ASP A 407 -15.02 -43.31 6.71
N ALA A 408 -15.87 -44.30 6.93
CA ALA A 408 -16.53 -44.51 8.21
C ALA A 408 -15.55 -44.66 9.39
N GLN A 409 -14.40 -45.30 9.15
CA GLN A 409 -13.38 -45.45 10.19
C GLN A 409 -12.71 -44.11 10.52
N ALA A 410 -12.41 -43.30 9.51
CA ALA A 410 -11.82 -41.99 9.74
C ALA A 410 -12.80 -41.03 10.42
N ALA A 411 -14.07 -41.04 10.01
CA ALA A 411 -15.14 -40.23 10.61
C ALA A 411 -15.41 -40.60 12.08
N ALA A 412 -15.19 -41.85 12.46
CA ALA A 412 -15.32 -42.30 13.86
C ALA A 412 -14.23 -41.73 14.78
N PHE A 413 -13.06 -41.36 14.25
CA PHE A 413 -11.90 -40.93 15.04
C PHE A 413 -11.45 -39.50 14.76
N MET A 414 -12.14 -38.77 13.88
CA MET A 414 -11.84 -37.38 13.54
C MET A 414 -13.11 -36.53 13.53
N GLY A 415 -13.02 -35.32 14.10
CA GLY A 415 -14.12 -34.35 14.13
C GLY A 415 -14.32 -33.61 12.81
N ILE A 416 -13.55 -33.94 11.77
CA ILE A 416 -13.64 -33.40 10.42
C ILE A 416 -13.41 -34.51 9.40
N GLU A 417 -13.97 -34.35 8.20
CA GLU A 417 -13.63 -35.22 7.08
C GLU A 417 -12.16 -34.98 6.66
N PRO A 418 -11.29 -36.00 6.74
CA PRO A 418 -9.85 -35.81 6.57
C PRO A 418 -9.41 -35.66 5.12
N ARG A 419 -10.19 -36.23 4.18
CA ARG A 419 -9.84 -36.25 2.77
C ARG A 419 -10.41 -35.00 2.11
N PRO A 420 -9.58 -34.22 1.40
CA PRO A 420 -10.11 -33.13 0.60
C PRO A 420 -10.96 -33.69 -0.57
N PRO A 421 -12.22 -33.26 -0.73
CA PRO A 421 -13.04 -33.63 -1.90
C PRO A 421 -12.38 -33.17 -3.21
N ALA A 422 -12.60 -33.90 -4.30
CA ALA A 422 -11.98 -33.55 -5.59
C ALA A 422 -12.46 -32.17 -6.07
N ALA A 423 -13.77 -31.90 -5.95
CA ALA A 423 -14.38 -30.64 -6.32
C ALA A 423 -13.91 -29.42 -5.51
N SER A 424 -13.41 -29.61 -4.28
CA SER A 424 -12.99 -28.51 -3.39
C SER A 424 -11.51 -28.54 -3.02
N TYR A 425 -10.73 -29.42 -3.65
CA TYR A 425 -9.31 -29.62 -3.37
C TYR A 425 -8.49 -28.32 -3.44
N ARG A 426 -8.72 -27.52 -4.49
CA ARG A 426 -8.01 -26.24 -4.67
C ARG A 426 -8.28 -25.27 -3.51
N SER A 427 -9.53 -25.16 -3.08
CA SER A 427 -9.92 -24.31 -1.95
C SER A 427 -9.36 -24.82 -0.62
N TRP A 428 -9.34 -26.15 -0.44
CA TRP A 428 -8.68 -26.79 0.70
C TRP A 428 -7.18 -26.47 0.71
N LEU A 429 -6.47 -26.70 -0.41
CA LEU A 429 -5.03 -26.45 -0.51
C LEU A 429 -4.69 -24.97 -0.29
N ALA A 430 -5.50 -24.06 -0.82
CA ALA A 430 -5.34 -22.63 -0.57
C ALA A 430 -5.50 -22.28 0.92
N ARG A 431 -6.46 -22.91 1.62
CA ARG A 431 -6.63 -22.76 3.07
C ARG A 431 -5.40 -23.27 3.82
N GLU A 432 -4.90 -24.44 3.47
CA GLU A 432 -3.72 -25.00 4.15
C GLU A 432 -2.49 -24.12 3.95
N ARG A 433 -2.24 -23.65 2.73
CA ARG A 433 -1.14 -22.73 2.46
C ARG A 433 -1.27 -21.41 3.24
N ARG A 434 -2.48 -20.92 3.51
CA ARG A 434 -2.70 -19.75 4.38
C ARG A 434 -2.42 -20.04 5.84
N ASP A 435 -2.82 -21.21 6.33
CA ASP A 435 -2.54 -21.63 7.70
C ASP A 435 -1.04 -21.79 7.94
N ASP A 436 -0.28 -22.28 6.97
CA ASP A 436 1.18 -22.36 7.04
C ASP A 436 1.85 -20.99 7.23
N LEU A 437 1.24 -19.90 6.71
CA LEU A 437 1.74 -18.53 6.91
C LEU A 437 1.69 -18.05 8.36
N LYS A 438 0.91 -18.72 9.24
CA LYS A 438 0.86 -18.40 10.67
C LYS A 438 2.14 -18.80 11.39
N GLY A 439 2.98 -19.65 10.79
CA GLY A 439 4.27 -20.06 11.36
C GLY A 439 4.14 -20.87 12.64
N ASN A 440 3.00 -21.53 12.86
CA ASN A 440 2.70 -22.30 14.07
C ASN A 440 2.44 -23.79 13.77
N SER A 441 2.63 -24.22 12.53
CA SER A 441 2.50 -25.61 12.13
C SER A 441 3.36 -25.93 10.92
N VAL A 442 3.68 -27.21 10.77
CA VAL A 442 4.26 -27.81 9.57
C VAL A 442 3.43 -29.03 9.21
N ARG A 443 3.19 -29.23 7.91
CA ARG A 443 2.35 -30.32 7.42
C ARG A 443 2.92 -30.93 6.15
N TRP A 444 3.04 -32.23 6.16
CA TRP A 444 3.50 -33.01 5.04
C TRP A 444 2.36 -33.82 4.41
N CYS A 445 2.34 -33.85 3.09
CA CYS A 445 1.81 -34.96 2.33
C CYS A 445 2.74 -36.15 2.55
N ILE A 446 2.20 -37.27 3.01
CA ILE A 446 2.92 -38.55 3.02
C ILE A 446 2.74 -39.15 1.64
N ALA A 447 3.77 -39.14 0.79
CA ALA A 447 3.71 -39.70 -0.56
C ALA A 447 4.51 -41.01 -0.67
N ASP A 448 4.05 -41.89 -1.55
CA ASP A 448 4.80 -43.07 -1.96
C ASP A 448 6.08 -42.65 -2.70
N ARG A 449 7.23 -43.21 -2.34
CA ARG A 449 8.53 -42.74 -2.86
C ARG A 449 8.73 -43.03 -4.35
N GLU A 450 8.12 -44.07 -4.88
CA GLU A 450 8.30 -44.49 -6.28
C GLU A 450 7.30 -43.81 -7.20
N THR A 451 6.06 -43.68 -6.75
CA THR A 451 4.94 -43.18 -7.58
C THR A 451 4.54 -41.74 -7.28
N ASP A 452 5.06 -41.15 -6.20
CA ASP A 452 4.68 -39.83 -5.66
C ASP A 452 3.19 -39.68 -5.32
N ARG A 453 2.44 -40.79 -5.27
CA ARG A 453 1.01 -40.76 -4.94
C ARG A 453 0.80 -40.42 -3.46
N PRO A 454 -0.16 -39.54 -3.12
CA PRO A 454 -0.45 -39.20 -1.73
C PRO A 454 -1.08 -40.41 -1.01
N LEU A 455 -0.56 -40.72 0.17
CA LEU A 455 -0.96 -41.82 1.06
C LEU A 455 -1.65 -41.32 2.34
N GLY A 456 -1.48 -40.05 2.67
CA GLY A 456 -2.06 -39.41 3.86
C GLY A 456 -1.38 -38.09 4.21
N SER A 457 -1.60 -37.64 5.43
CA SER A 457 -1.02 -36.40 5.96
C SER A 457 -0.44 -36.63 7.35
N ILE A 458 0.65 -35.93 7.66
CA ILE A 458 1.20 -35.81 9.01
C ILE A 458 1.58 -34.35 9.27
N SER A 459 1.32 -33.87 10.48
CA SER A 459 1.57 -32.48 10.87
C SER A 459 2.08 -32.37 12.29
N ILE A 460 2.82 -31.30 12.56
CA ILE A 460 3.08 -30.80 13.91
C ILE A 460 2.43 -29.42 14.02
N ARG A 461 1.59 -29.19 15.03
CA ARG A 461 0.88 -27.92 15.26
C ARG A 461 1.25 -27.34 16.63
N GLY A 462 0.89 -26.08 16.86
CA GLY A 462 1.16 -25.40 18.14
C GLY A 462 2.61 -24.97 18.33
N LEU A 463 3.36 -24.82 17.23
CA LEU A 463 4.76 -24.41 17.24
C LEU A 463 4.91 -22.92 17.62
N GLY A 464 6.10 -22.56 18.10
CA GLY A 464 6.46 -21.17 18.45
C GLY A 464 6.15 -20.78 19.91
N GLY A 465 5.68 -21.73 20.72
CA GLY A 465 5.50 -21.53 22.16
C GLY A 465 6.83 -21.60 22.96
N PRO A 466 6.89 -21.01 24.17
CA PRO A 466 8.11 -20.98 24.99
C PRO A 466 8.59 -22.36 25.44
N LEU A 467 7.68 -23.35 25.47
CA LEU A 467 7.99 -24.73 25.85
C LEU A 467 8.69 -25.52 24.74
N ARG A 468 8.84 -24.93 23.54
CA ARG A 468 9.40 -25.62 22.36
C ARG A 468 8.73 -26.98 22.15
N SER A 469 7.40 -27.02 22.20
CA SER A 469 6.60 -28.23 22.01
C SER A 469 5.74 -28.14 20.75
N GLY A 470 5.16 -29.27 20.36
CA GLY A 470 4.19 -29.33 19.28
C GLY A 470 3.31 -30.58 19.35
N THR A 471 2.12 -30.50 18.79
CA THR A 471 1.17 -31.62 18.75
C THR A 471 1.21 -32.30 17.40
N VAL A 472 1.51 -33.60 17.39
CA VAL A 472 1.48 -34.43 16.19
C VAL A 472 0.05 -34.86 15.89
N GLY A 473 -0.33 -34.79 14.62
CA GLY A 473 -1.55 -35.39 14.11
C GLY A 473 -1.34 -35.95 12.70
N TYR A 474 -1.94 -37.11 12.43
CA TYR A 474 -1.83 -37.78 11.13
C TYR A 474 -3.14 -38.48 10.74
N TRP A 475 -3.31 -38.70 9.45
CA TRP A 475 -4.37 -39.54 8.87
C TRP A 475 -3.85 -40.20 7.60
N LEU A 476 -4.44 -41.34 7.23
CA LEU A 476 -4.10 -42.10 6.01
C LEU A 476 -5.35 -42.37 5.18
N TYR A 477 -5.18 -42.45 3.85
CA TYR A 477 -6.18 -43.05 2.96
C TYR A 477 -6.45 -44.51 3.35
N ASP A 478 -7.65 -45.00 3.09
CA ASP A 478 -8.09 -46.33 3.47
C ASP A 478 -7.20 -47.44 2.88
N GLU A 479 -6.79 -47.30 1.62
CA GLU A 479 -5.92 -48.28 0.94
C GLU A 479 -4.46 -48.26 1.45
N SER A 480 -4.11 -47.27 2.27
CA SER A 480 -2.77 -47.08 2.84
C SER A 480 -2.67 -47.57 4.30
N ARG A 481 -3.79 -47.90 4.95
CA ARG A 481 -3.82 -48.39 6.33
C ARG A 481 -3.27 -49.81 6.45
N GLY A 482 -2.80 -50.18 7.66
CA GLY A 482 -2.27 -51.52 7.94
C GLY A 482 -0.92 -51.85 7.31
N ARG A 483 -0.31 -50.93 6.55
CA ARG A 483 0.96 -51.12 5.82
C ARG A 483 2.18 -50.48 6.49
N GLY A 484 2.02 -50.01 7.74
CA GLY A 484 3.08 -49.34 8.51
C GLY A 484 3.42 -47.91 8.06
N VAL A 485 2.62 -47.30 7.18
CA VAL A 485 2.89 -45.96 6.61
C VAL A 485 2.96 -44.87 7.69
N ALA A 486 1.97 -44.82 8.59
CA ALA A 486 1.92 -43.81 9.64
C ALA A 486 3.11 -43.91 10.61
N GLY A 487 3.49 -45.13 11.02
CA GLY A 487 4.64 -45.34 11.91
C GLY A 487 5.98 -44.93 11.28
N GLU A 488 6.19 -45.28 10.00
CA GLU A 488 7.39 -44.87 9.26
C GLU A 488 7.47 -43.35 9.09
N ALA A 489 6.36 -42.69 8.75
CA ALA A 489 6.28 -41.23 8.65
C ALA A 489 6.49 -40.55 10.02
N LEU A 490 5.84 -41.07 11.07
CA LEU A 490 5.93 -40.54 12.43
C LEU A 490 7.37 -40.59 12.94
N LYS A 491 8.10 -41.68 12.71
CA LYS A 491 9.50 -41.79 13.11
C LYS A 491 10.37 -40.70 12.47
N ALA A 492 10.23 -40.49 11.16
CA ALA A 492 10.97 -39.43 10.45
C ALA A 492 10.60 -38.02 10.94
N VAL A 493 9.32 -37.79 11.27
CA VAL A 493 8.86 -36.52 11.83
C VAL A 493 9.37 -36.30 13.25
N VAL A 494 9.43 -37.32 14.10
CA VAL A 494 10.02 -37.25 15.45
C VAL A 494 11.51 -36.92 15.37
N GLU A 495 12.27 -37.60 14.49
CA GLU A 495 13.69 -37.31 14.26
C GLU A 495 13.90 -35.85 13.82
N HIS A 496 13.07 -35.36 12.89
CA HIS A 496 13.11 -33.96 12.46
C HIS A 496 12.72 -32.99 13.58
N ALA A 497 11.71 -33.33 14.39
CA ALA A 497 11.20 -32.49 15.46
C ALA A 497 12.24 -32.22 16.54
N PHE A 498 12.99 -33.23 16.97
CA PHE A 498 14.00 -33.10 18.04
C PHE A 498 15.41 -32.78 17.55
N SER A 499 15.61 -32.74 16.23
CA SER A 499 16.90 -32.38 15.63
C SER A 499 17.20 -30.89 15.81
N PRO A 500 18.41 -30.51 16.24
CA PRO A 500 18.84 -29.11 16.31
C PRO A 500 18.88 -28.38 14.96
N VAL A 501 19.01 -29.14 13.86
CA VAL A 501 18.91 -28.61 12.49
C VAL A 501 17.51 -28.75 11.89
N GLY A 502 16.57 -29.29 12.67
CA GLY A 502 15.15 -29.40 12.36
C GLY A 502 14.32 -28.37 13.11
N LEU A 503 13.35 -28.82 13.90
CA LEU A 503 12.50 -27.92 14.71
C LEU A 503 13.05 -27.66 16.12
N ASP A 504 14.04 -28.43 16.56
CA ASP A 504 14.65 -28.35 17.89
C ASP A 504 13.59 -28.27 19.02
N LEU A 505 12.60 -29.15 19.00
CA LEU A 505 11.59 -29.25 20.04
C LEU A 505 12.13 -30.00 21.26
N LEU A 506 11.51 -29.75 22.42
CA LEU A 506 11.78 -30.46 23.68
C LEU A 506 10.72 -31.52 23.97
N ARG A 507 9.54 -31.39 23.37
CA ARG A 507 8.38 -32.25 23.63
C ARG A 507 7.48 -32.36 22.39
N LEU A 508 6.98 -33.56 22.14
CA LEU A 508 5.85 -33.78 21.24
C LEU A 508 4.66 -34.32 22.02
N ASP A 509 3.49 -33.78 21.73
CA ASP A 509 2.21 -34.25 22.25
C ASP A 509 1.42 -34.94 21.14
N ALA A 510 0.55 -35.87 21.48
CA ALA A 510 -0.45 -36.42 20.56
C ALA A 510 -1.73 -36.74 21.33
N ALA A 511 -2.86 -36.65 20.64
CA ALA A 511 -4.16 -36.99 21.19
C ALA A 511 -4.93 -37.83 20.18
N THR A 512 -5.65 -38.84 20.67
CA THR A 512 -6.54 -39.66 19.84
C THR A 512 -7.75 -40.09 20.67
N VAL A 513 -8.87 -40.36 20.00
CA VAL A 513 -10.04 -41.01 20.63
C VAL A 513 -9.60 -42.28 21.36
N ASP A 514 -10.05 -42.43 22.60
CA ASP A 514 -9.86 -43.64 23.37
C ASP A 514 -10.62 -44.80 22.71
N GLY A 515 -9.89 -45.85 22.33
CA GLY A 515 -10.41 -46.92 21.46
C GLY A 515 -9.90 -46.88 20.01
N ASN A 516 -9.21 -45.83 19.58
CA ASN A 516 -8.44 -45.83 18.32
C ASN A 516 -7.12 -46.61 18.48
N HIS A 517 -7.24 -47.91 18.76
CA HIS A 517 -6.13 -48.81 19.03
C HIS A 517 -5.01 -48.76 17.97
N PRO A 518 -5.30 -48.70 16.64
CA PRO A 518 -4.24 -48.56 15.64
C PRO A 518 -3.39 -47.31 15.81
N SER A 519 -3.99 -46.17 16.17
CA SER A 519 -3.26 -44.93 16.42
C SER A 519 -2.46 -45.00 17.72
N MET A 520 -3.06 -45.53 18.80
CA MET A 520 -2.38 -45.72 20.09
C MET A 520 -1.15 -46.63 19.96
N LEU A 521 -1.27 -47.73 19.21
CA LEU A 521 -0.14 -48.63 18.92
C LEU A 521 0.94 -47.95 18.06
N THR A 522 0.54 -47.09 17.11
CA THR A 522 1.48 -46.32 16.28
C THR A 522 2.28 -45.33 17.13
N LEU A 523 1.62 -44.62 18.05
CA LEU A 523 2.24 -43.71 19.00
C LEU A 523 3.21 -44.45 19.93
N ALA A 524 2.76 -45.54 20.55
CA ALA A 524 3.59 -46.35 21.45
C ALA A 524 4.83 -46.93 20.73
N ALA A 525 4.67 -47.42 19.49
CA ALA A 525 5.79 -47.93 18.69
C ALA A 525 6.80 -46.84 18.29
N ALA A 526 6.38 -45.58 18.23
CA ALA A 526 7.24 -44.43 18.02
C ALA A 526 7.87 -43.88 19.31
N GLY A 527 7.60 -44.51 20.46
CA GLY A 527 8.17 -44.16 21.77
C GLY A 527 7.30 -43.25 22.62
N PHE A 528 6.12 -42.85 22.15
CA PHE A 528 5.24 -42.00 22.96
C PHE A 528 4.66 -42.79 24.15
N ARG A 529 4.57 -42.12 25.29
CA ARG A 529 3.95 -42.63 26.52
C ARG A 529 2.58 -41.99 26.72
N GLN A 530 1.57 -42.80 27.01
CA GLN A 530 0.27 -42.27 27.44
C GLN A 530 0.42 -41.67 28.85
N TYR A 531 0.03 -40.41 29.04
CA TYR A 531 0.13 -39.72 30.32
C TYR A 531 -1.22 -39.35 30.93
N GLY A 532 -2.30 -39.38 30.13
CA GLY A 532 -3.62 -38.98 30.60
C GLY A 532 -4.77 -39.41 29.70
N GLN A 533 -5.97 -39.23 30.24
CA GLN A 533 -7.25 -39.42 29.58
C GLN A 533 -8.18 -38.30 30.03
N ASP A 534 -8.94 -37.73 29.08
CA ASP A 534 -9.96 -36.72 29.36
C ASP A 534 -11.33 -37.25 28.91
N HIS A 535 -12.33 -37.15 29.79
CA HIS A 535 -13.59 -37.86 29.65
C HIS A 535 -14.61 -37.01 28.91
N GLY A 536 -15.19 -37.56 27.84
CA GLY A 536 -16.15 -36.84 26.99
C GLY A 536 -15.60 -35.60 26.28
N SER A 537 -14.27 -35.50 26.13
CA SER A 537 -13.58 -34.32 25.59
C SER A 537 -13.55 -34.25 24.06
N PHE A 538 -14.03 -35.28 23.37
CA PHE A 538 -14.09 -35.32 21.92
C PHE A 538 -15.51 -35.59 21.41
N THR A 539 -15.97 -34.76 20.48
CA THR A 539 -17.23 -34.99 19.74
C THR A 539 -16.91 -35.62 18.38
N ALA A 540 -17.38 -36.85 18.17
CA ALA A 540 -17.28 -37.53 16.88
C ALA A 540 -18.19 -36.87 15.83
N TYR A 541 -18.00 -37.23 14.56
CA TYR A 541 -18.75 -36.63 13.44
C TYR A 541 -20.28 -36.81 13.56
N ASP A 542 -20.74 -37.87 14.24
CA ASP A 542 -22.15 -38.15 14.50
C ASP A 542 -22.74 -37.40 15.72
N GLY A 543 -21.95 -36.57 16.40
CA GLY A 543 -22.35 -35.80 17.57
C GLY A 543 -22.19 -36.54 18.90
N SER A 544 -21.76 -37.80 18.91
CA SER A 544 -21.47 -38.53 20.14
C SER A 544 -20.20 -38.01 20.82
N THR A 545 -20.17 -38.02 22.16
CA THR A 545 -18.97 -37.67 22.95
C THR A 545 -18.22 -38.93 23.37
N THR A 546 -16.90 -38.91 23.23
CA THR A 546 -16.00 -40.00 23.63
C THR A 546 -14.78 -39.43 24.36
N ASP A 547 -14.03 -40.32 24.97
CA ASP A 547 -12.84 -39.97 25.74
C ASP A 547 -11.65 -39.74 24.81
N THR A 548 -10.71 -38.91 25.24
CA THR A 548 -9.45 -38.68 24.53
C THR A 548 -8.28 -39.22 25.34
N ALA A 549 -7.46 -40.08 24.72
CA ALA A 549 -6.19 -40.52 25.27
C ALA A 549 -5.06 -39.57 24.84
N TYR A 550 -4.26 -39.11 25.80
CA TYR A 550 -3.14 -38.18 25.57
C TYR A 550 -1.79 -38.86 25.73
N PHE A 551 -0.91 -38.56 24.78
CA PHE A 551 0.40 -39.13 24.62
C PHE A 551 1.45 -38.02 24.58
N GLU A 552 2.62 -38.29 25.15
CA GLU A 552 3.77 -37.40 25.10
C GLU A 552 5.04 -38.18 24.73
N LEU A 553 6.00 -37.47 24.13
CA LEU A 553 7.37 -37.93 23.94
C LEU A 553 8.32 -36.78 24.25
N LEU A 554 9.26 -37.00 25.17
CA LEU A 554 10.27 -36.01 25.52
C LEU A 554 11.55 -36.20 24.70
N ALA A 555 12.24 -35.09 24.39
CA ALA A 555 13.49 -35.16 23.64
C ALA A 555 14.59 -35.94 24.38
N THR A 556 14.62 -35.87 25.72
CA THR A 556 15.57 -36.63 26.57
C THR A 556 15.34 -38.14 26.47
N GLU A 557 14.09 -38.57 26.54
CA GLU A 557 13.68 -39.97 26.40
C GLU A 557 14.03 -40.51 25.00
N HIS A 558 13.79 -39.71 23.96
CA HIS A 558 14.14 -40.09 22.58
C HIS A 558 15.65 -40.24 22.37
N ARG A 559 16.46 -39.40 23.03
CA ARG A 559 17.94 -39.45 22.96
C ARG A 559 18.55 -40.54 23.85
N GLY A 560 17.76 -41.16 24.72
CA GLY A 560 18.26 -42.12 25.72
C GLY A 560 19.07 -41.45 26.84
N GLU A 561 18.81 -40.16 27.11
CA GLU A 561 19.42 -39.41 28.21
C GLU A 561 18.62 -39.72 29.49
N GLU A 562 19.29 -40.17 30.57
CA GLU A 562 18.64 -40.38 31.86
C GLU A 562 18.09 -39.05 32.39
N THR A 563 16.81 -39.03 32.75
CA THR A 563 16.18 -37.89 33.42
C THR A 563 16.88 -37.66 34.77
N PRO A 564 17.39 -36.46 35.06
CA PRO A 564 18.10 -36.19 36.32
C PRO A 564 17.23 -36.34 37.57
#